data_AF-A0A8J3YVT2-F1
#
_entry.id   AF-A0A8J3YVT2-F1
#
_cell.length_a   1.000
_cell.length_b   1.000
_cell.length_c   1.000
_cell.angle_alpha   90.00
_cell.angle_beta   90.00
_cell.angle_gamma   90.00
#
_symmetry.space_group_name_H-M   'P 1'
#
loop_
_entity.id
_entity.type
_entity.pdbx_description
1 polymer ?
#
loop_
_entity_poly.entity_id
_entity_poly.type
_entity_poly.pdbx_seq_one_letter_code
_entity_poly.pdbx_strand_id
1 'polypeptide(L)'
;MADRIWEHRTAEVTLTVVADGAPLVEREVVLAQRDHKFLFGCIGFEFVPLANDEPAAGPELARLAERWLDVFNFATLPFYWGQFEPERGKPDTERLRRAARWFVERGVPVKGHPLAWHTVTADWLLDLSNAEIARAQVDRIRREVADFQGLIDTWDVINEVVIMPVFDRYDNGITRVCREQGRIPTVRMVFDAARDANPKATLLLNDFDLSTAYECLIEGVLEAGIRIDALGLQSHMHQGYWGEERTLAILDRFARYGLPIHFTETTLVSGDLMPAHIEDLNDYQVPDWPTTPEGEARQADEIVRHYRTLMSHPSVRALTYWGIADGGWLGAPSGLVRRDGSPKPSYDALRSLVKEEWWVAPTTLRTDAEGRVRFSGFLGEYGITAGGRAATFRLEEPGPMSASISVGERRDR
;
A
#
# COMPACT_ATOMS: atom_id res chain seq x y z
N MET A 1 -14.66 3.97 17.53
CA MET A 1 -13.80 3.44 16.45
C MET A 1 -13.77 1.91 16.43
N ALA A 2 -13.48 1.23 17.54
CA ALA A 2 -13.45 -0.24 17.60
C ALA A 2 -14.70 -0.89 16.97
N ASP A 3 -15.90 -0.47 17.38
CA ASP A 3 -17.17 -1.01 16.82
C ASP A 3 -17.26 -0.89 15.29
N ARG A 4 -16.82 0.24 14.72
CA ARG A 4 -16.79 0.45 13.26
C ARG A 4 -15.77 -0.44 12.54
N ILE A 5 -14.64 -0.73 13.18
CA ILE A 5 -13.66 -1.69 12.65
C ILE A 5 -14.32 -3.07 12.55
N TRP A 6 -14.95 -3.53 13.63
CA TRP A 6 -15.63 -4.83 13.63
C TRP A 6 -16.75 -4.88 12.58
N GLU A 7 -17.55 -3.82 12.48
CA GLU A 7 -18.64 -3.70 11.49
C GLU A 7 -18.16 -3.86 10.04
N HIS A 8 -17.04 -3.24 9.67
CA HIS A 8 -16.60 -3.18 8.26
C HIS A 8 -15.51 -4.18 7.90
N ARG A 9 -14.81 -4.74 8.90
CA ARG A 9 -13.59 -5.55 8.70
C ARG A 9 -13.72 -6.98 9.20
N THR A 10 -14.86 -7.39 9.76
CA THR A 10 -15.04 -8.75 10.25
C THR A 10 -16.33 -9.41 9.76
N ALA A 11 -16.33 -10.74 9.78
CA ALA A 11 -17.50 -11.56 9.51
C ALA A 11 -17.82 -12.44 10.73
N GLU A 12 -19.11 -12.70 10.94
CA GLU A 12 -19.61 -13.70 11.89
C GLU A 12 -19.87 -15.00 11.13
N VAL A 13 -19.07 -16.03 11.35
CA VAL A 13 -19.00 -17.19 10.46
C VAL A 13 -19.59 -18.42 11.13
N THR A 14 -20.52 -19.09 10.44
CA THR A 14 -20.92 -20.47 10.71
C THR A 14 -20.34 -21.39 9.63
N LEU A 15 -19.33 -22.17 9.99
CA LEU A 15 -18.59 -23.01 9.06
C LEU A 15 -18.90 -24.49 9.31
N THR A 16 -19.47 -25.18 8.32
CA THR A 16 -19.65 -26.64 8.35
C THR A 16 -18.38 -27.31 7.85
N VAL A 17 -17.71 -28.08 8.70
CA VAL A 17 -16.48 -28.78 8.36
C VAL A 17 -16.81 -30.20 7.90
N VAL A 18 -16.38 -30.55 6.70
CA VAL A 18 -16.70 -31.82 6.03
C VAL A 18 -15.41 -32.58 5.76
N ALA A 19 -15.43 -33.90 5.91
CA ALA A 19 -14.39 -34.79 5.40
C ALA A 19 -15.05 -35.98 4.70
N ASP A 20 -14.50 -36.41 3.56
CA ASP A 20 -14.99 -37.58 2.83
C ASP A 20 -16.50 -37.50 2.49
N GLY A 21 -17.02 -36.29 2.28
CA GLY A 21 -18.43 -36.03 1.97
C GLY A 21 -19.39 -36.02 3.17
N ALA A 22 -18.90 -36.20 4.39
CA ALA A 22 -19.69 -36.18 5.62
C ALA A 22 -19.24 -35.07 6.60
N PRO A 23 -20.16 -34.42 7.34
CA PRO A 23 -19.79 -33.48 8.39
C PRO A 23 -18.91 -34.14 9.46
N LEU A 24 -17.85 -33.44 9.87
CA LEU A 24 -17.05 -33.84 11.02
C LEU A 24 -17.80 -33.43 12.28
N VAL A 25 -18.51 -34.37 12.88
CA VAL A 25 -19.32 -34.14 14.09
C VAL A 25 -18.48 -34.36 15.34
N GLU A 26 -18.61 -33.46 16.32
CA GLU A 26 -18.00 -33.63 17.65
C GLU A 26 -16.46 -33.86 17.60
N ARG A 27 -15.79 -33.23 16.63
CA ARG A 27 -14.34 -33.27 16.41
C ARG A 27 -13.68 -31.95 16.76
N GLU A 28 -12.43 -32.06 17.19
CA GLU A 28 -11.54 -30.93 17.37
C GLU A 28 -11.04 -30.44 16.00
N VAL A 29 -11.05 -29.12 15.81
CA VAL A 29 -10.50 -28.44 14.64
C VAL A 29 -9.64 -27.27 15.11
N VAL A 30 -8.56 -26.97 14.39
CA VAL A 30 -7.74 -25.77 14.63
C VAL A 30 -7.97 -24.79 13.49
N LEU A 31 -8.50 -23.62 13.82
CA LEU A 31 -8.71 -22.51 12.90
C LEU A 31 -7.62 -21.46 13.10
N ALA A 32 -7.04 -20.94 12.03
CA ALA A 32 -6.08 -19.85 12.10
C ALA A 32 -6.23 -18.90 10.90
N GLN A 33 -6.19 -17.59 11.15
CA GLN A 33 -6.02 -16.62 10.08
C GLN A 33 -4.61 -16.75 9.48
N ARG A 34 -4.51 -16.52 8.17
CA ARG A 34 -3.27 -16.64 7.37
C ARG A 34 -2.89 -15.34 6.71
N ASP A 35 -3.87 -14.53 6.32
CA ASP A 35 -3.65 -13.22 5.73
C ASP A 35 -4.86 -12.30 5.98
N HIS A 36 -4.64 -11.00 5.84
CA HIS A 36 -5.65 -9.96 5.90
C HIS A 36 -6.12 -9.57 4.50
N LYS A 37 -7.43 -9.32 4.33
CA LYS A 37 -7.96 -8.65 3.13
C LYS A 37 -7.60 -7.16 3.11
N PHE A 38 -7.50 -6.52 4.27
CA PHE A 38 -7.00 -5.15 4.36
C PHE A 38 -5.50 -5.12 4.05
N LEU A 39 -5.08 -4.18 3.20
CA LEU A 39 -3.69 -4.07 2.77
C LEU A 39 -2.91 -3.17 3.74
N PHE A 40 -2.18 -3.81 4.65
CA PHE A 40 -1.19 -3.15 5.51
C PHE A 40 0.11 -3.03 4.71
N GLY A 41 0.30 -1.87 4.12
CA GLY A 41 1.36 -1.58 3.18
C GLY A 41 2.55 -0.85 3.76
N CYS A 42 3.69 -1.04 3.10
CA CYS A 42 4.89 -0.23 3.27
C CYS A 42 5.66 -0.20 1.94
N ILE A 43 6.52 0.79 1.72
CA ILE A 43 7.45 0.73 0.59
C ILE A 43 8.40 -0.47 0.75
N GLY A 44 8.80 -1.04 -0.39
CA GLY A 44 9.78 -2.12 -0.47
C GLY A 44 11.09 -1.70 -1.12
N PHE A 45 11.37 -0.39 -1.16
CA PHE A 45 12.46 0.18 -1.97
C PHE A 45 13.82 -0.29 -1.46
N GLU A 46 13.98 -0.35 -0.14
CA GLU A 46 15.19 -0.77 0.55
C GLU A 46 15.54 -2.23 0.25
N PHE A 47 14.56 -3.05 -0.14
CA PHE A 47 14.75 -4.49 -0.39
C PHE A 47 15.01 -4.83 -1.85
N VAL A 48 15.04 -3.85 -2.76
CA VAL A 48 15.42 -4.10 -4.16
C VAL A 48 16.83 -4.71 -4.24
N PRO A 49 17.86 -4.17 -3.55
CA PRO A 49 19.17 -4.81 -3.51
C PRO A 49 19.15 -6.23 -2.94
N LEU A 50 18.37 -6.46 -1.87
CA LEU A 50 18.23 -7.79 -1.25
C LEU A 50 17.63 -8.82 -2.21
N ALA A 51 16.59 -8.44 -2.94
CA ALA A 51 15.94 -9.33 -3.91
C ALA A 51 16.79 -9.59 -5.16
N ASN A 52 17.88 -8.86 -5.34
CA ASN A 52 18.80 -8.97 -6.47
C ASN A 52 20.18 -9.53 -6.08
N ASP A 53 20.35 -9.98 -4.83
CA ASP A 53 21.63 -10.46 -4.28
C ASP A 53 22.79 -9.45 -4.47
N GLU A 54 22.47 -8.15 -4.38
CA GLU A 54 23.45 -7.09 -4.57
C GLU A 54 24.39 -6.98 -3.35
N PRO A 55 25.67 -6.59 -3.52
CA PRO A 55 26.61 -6.47 -2.40
C PRO A 55 26.16 -5.53 -1.28
N ALA A 56 25.27 -4.56 -1.58
CA ALA A 56 24.67 -3.68 -0.59
C ALA A 56 23.68 -4.41 0.36
N ALA A 57 23.25 -5.62 0.03
CA ALA A 57 22.37 -6.45 0.85
C ALA A 57 23.15 -7.19 1.95
N GLY A 58 23.41 -6.48 3.04
CA GLY A 58 24.01 -7.06 4.24
C GLY A 58 23.00 -7.84 5.12
N PRO A 59 23.48 -8.58 6.14
CA PRO A 59 22.62 -9.29 7.09
C PRO A 59 21.67 -8.36 7.86
N GLU A 60 22.01 -7.07 7.98
CA GLU A 60 21.13 -6.05 8.55
C GLU A 60 19.87 -5.84 7.72
N LEU A 61 20.00 -5.80 6.39
CA LEU A 61 18.87 -5.63 5.48
C LEU A 61 17.96 -6.86 5.49
N ALA A 62 18.53 -8.07 5.61
CA ALA A 62 17.75 -9.30 5.76
C ALA A 62 16.93 -9.29 7.06
N ARG A 63 17.51 -8.86 8.19
CA ARG A 63 16.77 -8.70 9.46
C ARG A 63 15.69 -7.63 9.37
N LEU A 64 15.95 -6.53 8.65
CA LEU A 64 14.94 -5.50 8.40
C LEU A 64 13.79 -6.06 7.56
N ALA A 65 14.09 -6.91 6.57
CA ALA A 65 13.09 -7.59 5.74
C ALA A 65 12.22 -8.56 6.56
N GLU A 66 12.80 -9.29 7.52
CA GLU A 66 12.03 -10.14 8.44
C GLU A 66 11.03 -9.31 9.27
N ARG A 67 11.46 -8.16 9.81
CA ARG A 67 10.55 -7.23 10.51
C ARG A 67 9.47 -6.67 9.60
N TRP A 68 9.83 -6.36 8.35
CA TRP A 68 8.88 -5.88 7.36
C TRP A 68 7.79 -6.92 7.10
N LEU A 69 8.18 -8.17 6.85
CA LEU A 69 7.26 -9.29 6.55
C LEU A 69 6.43 -9.74 7.77
N ASP A 70 6.91 -9.46 8.99
CA ASP A 70 6.18 -9.72 10.23
C ASP A 70 4.98 -8.77 10.40
N VAL A 71 4.93 -7.63 9.71
CA VAL A 71 3.85 -6.63 9.87
C VAL A 71 3.07 -6.40 8.58
N PHE A 72 3.76 -6.20 7.46
CA PHE A 72 3.16 -5.73 6.22
C PHE A 72 2.81 -6.88 5.27
N ASN A 73 1.69 -6.74 4.56
CA ASN A 73 1.23 -7.67 3.53
C ASN A 73 1.04 -7.01 2.16
N PHE A 74 1.50 -5.77 1.97
CA PHE A 74 1.41 -5.06 0.70
C PHE A 74 2.67 -4.21 0.45
N ALA A 75 3.30 -4.36 -0.71
CA ALA A 75 4.54 -3.66 -1.02
C ALA A 75 4.33 -2.61 -2.12
N THR A 76 4.95 -1.44 -1.97
CA THR A 76 5.08 -0.47 -3.07
C THR A 76 6.51 -0.49 -3.61
N LEU A 77 6.70 -0.61 -4.93
CA LEU A 77 8.01 -0.60 -5.59
C LEU A 77 8.23 0.66 -6.45
N PRO A 78 9.48 1.13 -6.58
CA PRO A 78 9.78 2.45 -7.14
C PRO A 78 9.93 2.39 -8.66
N PHE A 79 9.08 3.12 -9.38
CA PHE A 79 9.10 3.33 -10.83
C PHE A 79 9.42 4.79 -11.19
N TYR A 80 10.20 5.48 -10.35
CA TYR A 80 10.66 6.85 -10.61
C TYR A 80 11.45 6.90 -11.92
N TRP A 81 10.94 7.60 -12.94
CA TRP A 81 11.40 7.42 -14.32
C TRP A 81 12.90 7.63 -14.50
N GLY A 82 13.46 8.70 -13.94
CA GLY A 82 14.89 9.00 -14.06
C GLY A 82 15.80 7.98 -13.37
N GLN A 83 15.31 7.27 -12.36
CA GLN A 83 16.05 6.20 -11.70
C GLN A 83 15.82 4.84 -12.37
N PHE A 84 14.60 4.59 -12.86
CA PHE A 84 14.22 3.35 -13.49
C PHE A 84 14.72 3.24 -14.93
N GLU A 85 14.75 4.34 -15.69
CA GLU A 85 15.26 4.42 -17.07
C GLU A 85 16.20 5.63 -17.20
N PRO A 86 17.39 5.58 -16.56
CA PRO A 86 18.34 6.68 -16.59
C PRO A 86 18.87 6.97 -18.00
N GLU A 87 18.92 5.93 -18.85
CA GLU A 87 19.24 6.04 -20.27
C GLU A 87 18.02 5.64 -21.12
N ARG A 88 17.68 6.48 -22.11
CA ARG A 88 16.54 6.25 -23.00
C ARG A 88 16.58 4.84 -23.62
N GLY A 89 15.50 4.08 -23.43
CA GLY A 89 15.36 2.73 -23.97
C GLY A 89 16.09 1.65 -23.18
N LYS A 90 16.65 1.96 -22.00
CA LYS A 90 17.33 1.00 -21.12
C LYS A 90 16.73 1.02 -19.70
N PRO A 91 15.45 0.64 -19.54
CA PRO A 91 14.84 0.53 -18.23
C PRO A 91 15.44 -0.63 -17.42
N ASP A 92 15.51 -0.47 -16.11
CA ASP A 92 15.97 -1.48 -15.16
C ASP A 92 14.87 -2.50 -14.81
N THR A 93 14.14 -2.93 -15.84
CA THR A 93 12.94 -3.77 -15.76
C THR A 93 13.23 -5.05 -14.99
N GLU A 94 14.30 -5.77 -15.34
CA GLU A 94 14.55 -7.09 -14.75
C GLU A 94 14.90 -7.01 -13.25
N ARG A 95 15.58 -5.94 -12.82
CA ARG A 95 15.90 -5.73 -11.41
C ARG A 95 14.65 -5.52 -10.57
N LEU A 96 13.71 -4.70 -11.04
CA LEU A 96 12.42 -4.54 -10.36
C LEU A 96 11.51 -5.76 -10.47
N ARG A 97 11.57 -6.52 -11.57
CA ARG A 97 10.83 -7.80 -11.68
C ARG A 97 11.32 -8.81 -10.65
N ARG A 98 12.63 -8.91 -10.40
CA ARG A 98 13.17 -9.75 -9.33
C ARG A 98 12.67 -9.30 -7.96
N ALA A 99 12.68 -7.99 -7.68
CA ALA A 99 12.11 -7.45 -6.45
C ALA A 99 10.61 -7.76 -6.30
N ALA A 100 9.81 -7.57 -7.35
CA ALA A 100 8.39 -7.86 -7.30
C ALA A 100 8.12 -9.36 -7.10
N ARG A 101 8.86 -10.25 -7.76
CA ARG A 101 8.77 -11.71 -7.53
C ARG A 101 9.14 -12.08 -6.10
N TRP A 102 10.18 -11.47 -5.53
CA TRP A 102 10.60 -11.74 -4.15
C TRP A 102 9.46 -11.48 -3.15
N PHE A 103 8.69 -10.41 -3.33
CA PHE A 103 7.49 -10.12 -2.53
C PHE A 103 6.34 -11.10 -2.83
N VAL A 104 5.99 -11.31 -4.10
CA VAL A 104 4.85 -12.16 -4.50
C VAL A 104 5.05 -13.62 -4.06
N GLU A 105 6.27 -14.16 -4.15
CA GLU A 105 6.60 -15.50 -3.66
C GLU A 105 6.44 -15.66 -2.14
N ARG A 106 6.41 -14.54 -1.40
CA ARG A 106 6.15 -14.47 0.04
C ARG A 106 4.70 -14.12 0.37
N GLY A 107 3.82 -14.15 -0.63
CA GLY A 107 2.40 -13.84 -0.48
C GLY A 107 2.10 -12.35 -0.39
N VAL A 108 3.04 -11.47 -0.74
CA VAL A 108 2.88 -10.02 -0.66
C VAL A 108 2.53 -9.45 -2.03
N PRO A 109 1.28 -9.03 -2.29
CA PRO A 109 0.95 -8.26 -3.48
C PRO A 109 1.73 -6.94 -3.58
N VAL A 110 1.97 -6.52 -4.82
CA VAL A 110 2.84 -5.37 -5.12
C VAL A 110 2.07 -4.29 -5.90
N LYS A 111 2.32 -3.03 -5.55
CA LYS A 111 1.93 -1.83 -6.29
C LYS A 111 3.15 -1.17 -6.94
N GLY A 112 3.01 -0.72 -8.18
CA GLY A 112 4.02 0.11 -8.83
C GLY A 112 3.75 1.61 -8.61
N HIS A 113 4.79 2.36 -8.24
CA HIS A 113 4.69 3.79 -7.92
C HIS A 113 5.86 4.61 -8.49
N PRO A 114 5.60 5.64 -9.32
CA PRO A 114 4.44 5.83 -10.18
C PRO A 114 4.81 5.70 -11.67
N LEU A 115 3.79 5.56 -12.52
CA LEU A 115 3.98 5.48 -13.97
C LEU A 115 4.20 6.85 -14.63
N ALA A 116 3.59 7.92 -14.11
CA ALA A 116 3.79 9.28 -14.59
C ALA A 116 3.91 10.25 -13.40
N TRP A 117 5.01 11.00 -13.34
CA TRP A 117 5.25 11.99 -12.30
C TRP A 117 6.18 13.06 -12.84
N HIS A 118 6.09 14.26 -12.27
CA HIS A 118 6.90 15.40 -12.70
C HIS A 118 8.19 15.54 -11.89
N THR A 119 8.32 14.81 -10.78
CA THR A 119 9.56 14.73 -10.05
C THR A 119 10.29 13.42 -10.37
N VAL A 120 11.63 13.43 -10.22
CA VAL A 120 12.52 12.30 -10.54
C VAL A 120 12.26 11.76 -11.95
N THR A 121 11.97 12.67 -12.89
CA THR A 121 11.81 12.36 -14.31
C THR A 121 13.15 12.11 -14.97
N ALA A 122 13.17 11.41 -16.10
CA ALA A 122 14.41 11.19 -16.83
C ALA A 122 14.88 12.45 -17.59
N ASP A 123 16.12 12.89 -17.35
CA ASP A 123 16.67 14.13 -17.91
C ASP A 123 16.70 14.16 -19.43
N TRP A 124 16.88 13.00 -20.08
CA TRP A 124 16.90 12.87 -21.55
C TRP A 124 15.57 13.27 -22.21
N LEU A 125 14.49 13.45 -21.44
CA LEU A 125 13.23 14.02 -21.94
C LEU A 125 13.35 15.50 -22.31
N LEU A 126 14.29 16.24 -21.70
CA LEU A 126 14.42 17.69 -21.93
C LEU A 126 14.85 18.03 -23.35
N ASP A 127 15.58 17.12 -24.00
CA ASP A 127 16.01 17.24 -25.40
C ASP A 127 14.88 17.03 -26.42
N LEU A 128 13.71 16.59 -25.96
CA LEU A 128 12.57 16.26 -26.81
C LEU A 128 11.54 17.39 -26.88
N SER A 129 10.77 17.44 -27.97
CA SER A 129 9.56 18.26 -28.03
C SER A 129 8.47 17.72 -27.10
N ASN A 130 7.51 18.55 -26.72
CA ASN A 130 6.41 18.13 -25.84
C ASN A 130 5.59 16.97 -26.45
N ALA A 131 5.42 16.96 -27.78
CA ALA A 131 4.76 15.85 -28.48
C ALA A 131 5.55 14.53 -28.40
N GLU A 132 6.88 14.60 -28.47
CA GLU A 132 7.76 13.44 -28.31
C GLU A 132 7.81 12.94 -26.86
N ILE A 133 7.79 13.83 -25.87
CA ILE A 133 7.69 13.48 -24.45
C ILE A 133 6.36 12.76 -24.18
N ALA A 134 5.24 13.31 -24.66
CA ALA A 134 3.92 12.69 -24.51
C ALA A 134 3.89 11.28 -25.11
N ARG A 135 4.48 11.09 -26.30
CA ARG A 135 4.61 9.77 -26.92
C ARG A 135 5.49 8.83 -26.10
N ALA A 136 6.65 9.30 -25.64
CA ALA A 136 7.56 8.51 -24.81
C ALA A 136 6.90 8.06 -23.49
N GLN A 137 6.08 8.93 -22.87
CA GLN A 137 5.34 8.61 -21.65
C GLN A 137 4.27 7.53 -21.90
N VAL A 138 3.55 7.57 -23.03
CA VAL A 138 2.59 6.53 -23.42
C VAL A 138 3.31 5.20 -23.70
N ASP A 139 4.39 5.23 -24.47
CA ASP A 139 5.17 4.02 -24.82
C ASP A 139 5.77 3.38 -23.57
N ARG A 140 6.28 4.20 -22.65
CA ARG A 140 6.76 3.77 -21.34
C ARG A 140 5.67 3.05 -20.54
N ILE A 141 4.50 3.68 -20.39
CA ILE A 141 3.38 3.11 -19.62
C ILE A 141 2.99 1.76 -20.20
N ARG A 142 2.83 1.67 -21.52
CA ARG A 142 2.46 0.42 -22.18
C ARG A 142 3.48 -0.68 -21.95
N ARG A 143 4.78 -0.35 -22.07
CA ARG A 143 5.88 -1.27 -21.80
C ARG A 143 5.85 -1.77 -20.36
N GLU A 144 5.83 -0.85 -19.38
CA GLU A 144 5.90 -1.20 -17.95
C GLU A 144 4.68 -1.97 -17.48
N VAL A 145 3.48 -1.54 -17.85
CA VAL A 145 2.25 -2.25 -17.47
C VAL A 145 2.17 -3.65 -18.10
N ALA A 146 2.62 -3.81 -19.36
CA ALA A 146 2.65 -5.11 -20.02
C ALA A 146 3.75 -6.02 -19.45
N ASP A 147 4.96 -5.51 -19.25
CA ASP A 147 6.09 -6.31 -18.74
C ASP A 147 5.79 -6.86 -17.34
N PHE A 148 5.10 -6.10 -16.50
CA PHE A 148 4.79 -6.49 -15.12
C PHE A 148 3.40 -7.12 -14.94
N GLN A 149 2.61 -7.30 -16.00
CA GLN A 149 1.26 -7.88 -15.90
C GLN A 149 1.25 -9.25 -15.18
N GLY A 150 0.34 -9.43 -14.23
CA GLY A 150 0.25 -10.63 -13.40
C GLY A 150 1.27 -10.70 -12.26
N LEU A 151 2.23 -9.78 -12.22
CA LEU A 151 3.17 -9.59 -11.11
C LEU A 151 2.88 -8.29 -10.34
N ILE A 152 2.57 -7.22 -11.06
CA ILE A 152 2.08 -5.94 -10.54
C ILE A 152 0.84 -5.54 -11.34
N ASP A 153 -0.32 -5.67 -10.71
CA ASP A 153 -1.61 -5.29 -11.30
C ASP A 153 -2.25 -4.09 -10.57
N THR A 154 -1.51 -3.40 -9.69
CA THR A 154 -1.95 -2.17 -9.03
C THR A 154 -0.94 -1.06 -9.30
N TRP A 155 -1.40 0.09 -9.76
CA TRP A 155 -0.50 1.17 -10.21
C TRP A 155 -0.99 2.53 -9.75
N ASP A 156 -0.08 3.32 -9.18
CA ASP A 156 -0.23 4.78 -9.20
C ASP A 156 0.10 5.26 -10.62
N VAL A 157 -0.94 5.46 -11.43
CA VAL A 157 -0.78 5.77 -12.86
C VAL A 157 -0.17 7.14 -13.03
N ILE A 158 -0.63 8.10 -12.23
CA ILE A 158 -0.12 9.46 -12.25
C ILE A 158 -0.09 10.02 -10.83
N ASN A 159 0.99 10.72 -10.51
CA ASN A 159 1.25 11.26 -9.19
C ASN A 159 1.25 12.81 -9.22
N GLU A 160 0.61 13.43 -8.23
CA GLU A 160 0.71 14.86 -7.91
C GLU A 160 0.31 15.81 -9.05
N VAL A 161 -0.80 15.48 -9.71
CA VAL A 161 -1.30 16.19 -10.88
C VAL A 161 -1.78 17.60 -10.53
N VAL A 162 -2.20 17.83 -9.28
CA VAL A 162 -2.68 19.15 -8.85
C VAL A 162 -1.62 20.21 -9.09
N ILE A 163 -0.36 19.97 -8.68
CA ILE A 163 0.72 20.95 -8.88
C ILE A 163 1.48 20.77 -10.19
N MET A 164 1.37 19.60 -10.83
CA MET A 164 2.14 19.21 -12.02
C MET A 164 2.32 20.30 -13.12
N PRO A 165 1.30 21.01 -13.62
CA PRO A 165 1.51 21.99 -14.70
C PRO A 165 2.18 23.30 -14.25
N VAL A 166 2.19 23.56 -12.94
CA VAL A 166 2.75 24.77 -12.32
C VAL A 166 4.00 24.51 -11.49
N PHE A 167 4.48 23.27 -11.44
CA PHE A 167 5.72 22.92 -10.79
C PHE A 167 6.90 23.67 -11.42
N ASP A 168 7.71 24.31 -10.57
CA ASP A 168 8.77 25.24 -10.97
C ASP A 168 10.11 25.01 -10.25
N ARG A 169 10.24 23.93 -9.46
CA ARG A 169 11.49 23.62 -8.73
C ARG A 169 12.66 23.30 -9.65
N TYR A 170 12.40 22.66 -10.80
CA TYR A 170 13.36 22.42 -11.87
C TYR A 170 12.64 22.09 -13.18
N ASP A 171 13.35 22.27 -14.31
CA ASP A 171 12.80 21.92 -15.62
C ASP A 171 12.67 20.40 -15.77
N ASN A 172 11.51 19.94 -16.23
CA ASN A 172 11.21 18.53 -16.41
C ASN A 172 10.21 18.35 -17.56
N GLY A 173 10.33 17.22 -18.27
CA GLY A 173 9.52 16.97 -19.46
C GLY A 173 8.01 16.86 -19.18
N ILE A 174 7.62 16.27 -18.05
CA ILE A 174 6.21 15.97 -17.74
C ILE A 174 5.42 17.23 -17.38
N THR A 175 6.03 18.16 -16.65
CA THR A 175 5.46 19.48 -16.40
C THR A 175 5.22 20.24 -17.70
N ARG A 176 6.17 20.21 -18.65
CA ARG A 176 6.02 20.86 -19.96
C ARG A 176 4.79 20.33 -20.72
N VAL A 177 4.63 19.01 -20.77
CA VAL A 177 3.47 18.35 -21.40
C VAL A 177 2.17 18.72 -20.69
N CYS A 178 2.13 18.60 -19.36
CA CYS A 178 0.92 18.87 -18.58
C CYS A 178 0.51 20.35 -18.63
N ARG A 179 1.49 21.28 -18.69
CA ARG A 179 1.25 22.70 -18.84
C ARG A 179 0.65 23.05 -20.21
N GLU A 180 1.11 22.42 -21.28
CA GLU A 180 0.59 22.64 -22.63
C GLU A 180 -0.81 22.05 -22.82
N GLN A 181 -1.01 20.79 -22.38
CA GLN A 181 -2.24 20.05 -22.65
C GLN A 181 -3.31 20.25 -21.57
N GLY A 182 -2.92 20.62 -20.36
CA GLY A 182 -3.78 20.67 -19.17
C GLY A 182 -3.84 19.33 -18.42
N ARG A 183 -4.34 19.39 -17.18
CA ARG A 183 -4.41 18.23 -16.27
C ARG A 183 -5.29 17.10 -16.80
N ILE A 184 -6.52 17.40 -17.23
CA ILE A 184 -7.48 16.36 -17.65
C ILE A 184 -7.01 15.60 -18.91
N PRO A 185 -6.53 16.24 -19.99
CA PRO A 185 -5.98 15.52 -21.13
C PRO A 185 -4.73 14.70 -20.77
N THR A 186 -3.88 15.21 -19.89
CA THR A 186 -2.70 14.47 -19.40
C THR A 186 -3.10 13.22 -18.63
N VAL A 187 -4.07 13.33 -17.71
CA VAL A 187 -4.61 12.17 -16.96
C VAL A 187 -5.24 11.16 -17.92
N ARG A 188 -6.05 11.59 -18.89
CA ARG A 188 -6.61 10.69 -19.91
C ARG A 188 -5.52 9.92 -20.63
N MET A 189 -4.51 10.63 -21.14
CA MET A 189 -3.43 10.04 -21.94
C MET A 189 -2.75 8.88 -21.21
N VAL A 190 -2.45 9.05 -19.92
CA VAL A 190 -1.73 8.03 -19.14
C VAL A 190 -2.66 6.91 -18.65
N PHE A 191 -3.91 7.20 -18.28
CA PHE A 191 -4.88 6.18 -17.88
C PHE A 191 -5.33 5.31 -19.04
N ASP A 192 -5.58 5.89 -20.22
CA ASP A 192 -5.94 5.12 -21.41
C ASP A 192 -4.78 4.19 -21.81
N ALA A 193 -3.54 4.69 -21.78
CA ALA A 193 -2.35 3.87 -22.05
C ALA A 193 -2.20 2.71 -21.06
N ALA A 194 -2.40 2.95 -19.76
CA ALA A 194 -2.31 1.91 -18.74
C ALA A 194 -3.45 0.88 -18.86
N ARG A 195 -4.69 1.34 -19.10
CA ARG A 195 -5.85 0.47 -19.26
C ARG A 195 -5.77 -0.39 -20.52
N ASP A 196 -5.29 0.18 -21.63
CA ASP A 196 -5.05 -0.55 -22.87
C ASP A 196 -4.05 -1.70 -22.66
N ALA A 197 -2.98 -1.45 -21.89
CA ALA A 197 -1.94 -2.43 -21.63
C ALA A 197 -2.38 -3.53 -20.65
N ASN A 198 -3.16 -3.19 -19.62
CA ASN A 198 -3.75 -4.17 -18.71
C ASN A 198 -5.18 -3.80 -18.30
N PRO A 199 -6.21 -4.33 -19.00
CA PRO A 199 -7.60 -4.03 -18.71
C PRO A 199 -8.06 -4.41 -17.29
N LYS A 200 -7.34 -5.33 -16.63
CA LYS A 200 -7.67 -5.87 -15.30
C LYS A 200 -6.93 -5.17 -14.15
N ALA A 201 -5.99 -4.26 -14.44
CA ALA A 201 -5.25 -3.56 -13.41
C ALA A 201 -6.17 -2.65 -12.57
N THR A 202 -5.79 -2.46 -11.30
CA THR A 202 -6.31 -1.42 -10.42
C THR A 202 -5.48 -0.15 -10.63
N LEU A 203 -6.11 0.90 -11.17
CA LEU A 203 -5.43 2.13 -11.56
C LEU A 203 -5.80 3.29 -10.63
N LEU A 204 -4.79 3.88 -10.00
CA LEU A 204 -4.91 4.94 -9.01
C LEU A 204 -4.53 6.32 -9.57
N LEU A 205 -5.29 7.33 -9.15
CA LEU A 205 -4.88 8.74 -9.17
C LEU A 205 -4.36 9.08 -7.77
N ASN A 206 -3.09 9.51 -7.64
CA ASN A 206 -2.44 9.74 -6.35
C ASN A 206 -2.01 11.20 -6.19
N ASP A 207 -2.25 11.82 -5.03
CA ASP A 207 -1.86 13.21 -4.77
C ASP A 207 -1.66 13.50 -3.27
N PHE A 208 -0.83 14.50 -2.94
CA PHE A 208 -0.67 15.03 -1.59
C PHE A 208 -1.48 16.30 -1.34
N ASP A 209 -1.82 17.06 -2.39
CA ASP A 209 -2.64 18.25 -2.23
C ASP A 209 -4.09 17.81 -2.04
N LEU A 210 -4.47 17.54 -0.80
CA LEU A 210 -5.82 17.12 -0.47
C LEU A 210 -6.79 18.30 -0.33
N SER A 211 -6.52 19.47 -0.93
CA SER A 211 -7.44 20.60 -0.91
C SER A 211 -8.61 20.43 -1.90
N THR A 212 -9.44 21.46 -2.03
CA THR A 212 -10.48 21.54 -3.07
C THR A 212 -9.91 21.41 -4.48
N ALA A 213 -8.63 21.73 -4.70
CA ALA A 213 -7.99 21.56 -6.00
C ALA A 213 -8.00 20.10 -6.47
N TYR A 214 -7.80 19.15 -5.56
CA TYR A 214 -7.87 17.73 -5.91
C TYR A 214 -9.29 17.23 -6.10
N GLU A 215 -10.26 17.76 -5.34
CA GLU A 215 -11.68 17.51 -5.59
C GLU A 215 -12.07 17.93 -7.01
N CYS A 216 -11.73 19.16 -7.42
CA CYS A 216 -11.98 19.64 -8.78
C CYS A 216 -11.27 18.80 -9.84
N LEU A 217 -10.06 18.29 -9.55
CA LEU A 217 -9.38 17.37 -10.46
C LEU A 217 -10.16 16.06 -10.60
N ILE A 218 -10.52 15.41 -9.48
CA ILE A 218 -11.26 14.15 -9.49
C ILE A 218 -12.58 14.31 -10.24
N GLU A 219 -13.34 15.35 -9.94
CA GLU A 219 -14.61 15.67 -10.61
C GLU A 219 -14.39 15.85 -12.11
N GLY A 220 -13.41 16.65 -12.54
CA GLY A 220 -13.10 16.83 -13.95
C GLY A 220 -12.64 15.54 -14.66
N VAL A 221 -11.93 14.65 -13.97
CA VAL A 221 -11.47 13.36 -14.52
C VAL A 221 -12.68 12.42 -14.71
N LEU A 222 -13.57 12.35 -13.72
CA LEU A 222 -14.78 11.53 -13.77
C LEU A 222 -15.79 12.05 -14.79
N GLU A 223 -16.02 13.36 -14.86
CA GLU A 223 -16.90 14.00 -15.85
C GLU A 223 -16.39 13.80 -17.28
N ALA A 224 -15.07 13.76 -17.47
CA ALA A 224 -14.48 13.41 -18.74
C ALA A 224 -14.67 11.91 -19.09
N GLY A 225 -15.17 11.07 -18.18
CA GLY A 225 -15.36 9.64 -18.40
C GLY A 225 -14.07 8.82 -18.33
N ILE A 226 -13.03 9.34 -17.68
CA ILE A 226 -11.79 8.60 -17.44
C ILE A 226 -12.03 7.65 -16.26
N ARG A 227 -11.78 6.36 -16.47
CA ARG A 227 -12.00 5.34 -15.44
C ARG A 227 -10.82 5.25 -14.47
N ILE A 228 -11.06 5.70 -13.24
CA ILE A 228 -10.19 5.48 -12.07
C ILE A 228 -10.77 4.33 -11.24
N ASP A 229 -9.93 3.43 -10.69
CA ASP A 229 -10.42 2.35 -9.82
C ASP A 229 -10.25 2.66 -8.33
N ALA A 230 -9.30 3.52 -7.94
CA ALA A 230 -9.13 3.95 -6.56
C ALA A 230 -8.44 5.33 -6.47
N LEU A 231 -8.68 6.04 -5.36
CA LEU A 231 -8.03 7.31 -5.04
C LEU A 231 -6.86 7.07 -4.09
N GLY A 232 -5.69 7.57 -4.45
CA GLY A 232 -4.51 7.64 -3.59
C GLY A 232 -4.47 8.97 -2.84
N LEU A 233 -4.33 8.90 -1.52
CA LEU A 233 -4.19 10.05 -0.63
C LEU A 233 -2.86 9.96 0.12
N GLN A 234 -1.92 10.85 -0.19
CA GLN A 234 -0.68 10.99 0.58
C GLN A 234 -0.91 11.84 1.84
N SER A 235 -0.10 11.65 2.89
CA SER A 235 -0.31 12.41 4.13
C SER A 235 0.92 12.94 4.82
N HIS A 236 2.12 12.59 4.37
CA HIS A 236 3.42 13.01 4.89
C HIS A 236 3.39 14.01 6.08
N MET A 237 3.26 13.50 7.32
CA MET A 237 2.93 14.33 8.48
C MET A 237 4.17 14.88 9.18
N HIS A 238 5.05 15.53 8.42
CA HIS A 238 6.34 16.04 8.90
C HIS A 238 6.19 17.33 9.73
N GLN A 239 5.15 18.13 9.47
CA GLN A 239 4.84 19.38 10.19
C GLN A 239 3.84 19.19 11.34
N GLY A 240 3.53 17.94 11.68
CA GLY A 240 2.58 17.60 12.73
C GLY A 240 1.50 16.65 12.24
N TYR A 241 0.96 15.89 13.19
CA TYR A 241 0.01 14.83 12.91
C TYR A 241 -1.40 15.37 12.72
N TRP A 242 -2.15 14.76 11.83
CA TRP A 242 -3.50 15.22 11.51
C TRP A 242 -4.49 14.95 12.65
N GLY A 243 -4.25 13.92 13.46
CA GLY A 243 -5.21 13.44 14.45
C GLY A 243 -6.44 12.80 13.80
N GLU A 244 -7.34 12.29 14.64
CA GLU A 244 -8.47 11.47 14.22
C GLU A 244 -9.52 12.29 13.45
N GLU A 245 -9.90 13.47 13.98
CA GLU A 245 -10.95 14.32 13.43
C GLU A 245 -10.62 14.79 12.00
N ARG A 246 -9.43 15.35 11.78
CA ARG A 246 -8.99 15.78 10.45
C ARG A 246 -8.88 14.59 9.49
N THR A 247 -8.36 13.46 9.95
CA THR A 247 -8.24 12.26 9.11
C THR A 247 -9.62 11.77 8.67
N LEU A 248 -10.58 11.64 9.59
CA LEU A 248 -11.96 11.24 9.25
C LEU A 248 -12.63 12.23 8.31
N ALA A 249 -12.50 13.53 8.54
CA ALA A 249 -13.08 14.55 7.66
C ALA A 249 -12.52 14.46 6.22
N ILE A 250 -11.23 14.17 6.07
CA ILE A 250 -10.61 13.94 4.76
C ILE A 250 -11.18 12.67 4.12
N LEU A 251 -11.26 11.56 4.86
CA LEU A 251 -11.79 10.29 4.34
C LEU A 251 -13.26 10.42 3.91
N ASP A 252 -14.13 11.00 4.75
CA ASP A 252 -15.55 11.19 4.45
C ASP A 252 -15.73 12.05 3.19
N ARG A 253 -14.92 13.09 3.04
CA ARG A 253 -14.95 13.99 1.87
C ARG A 253 -14.59 13.27 0.58
N PHE A 254 -13.54 12.45 0.56
CA PHE A 254 -13.14 11.71 -0.65
C PHE A 254 -13.97 10.44 -0.88
N ALA A 255 -14.55 9.86 0.18
CA ALA A 255 -15.43 8.69 0.06
C ALA A 255 -16.70 8.97 -0.74
N ARG A 256 -17.13 10.24 -0.84
CA ARG A 256 -18.30 10.66 -1.62
C ARG A 256 -18.23 10.30 -3.11
N TYR A 257 -17.02 10.12 -3.64
CA TYR A 257 -16.82 9.73 -5.03
C TYR A 257 -17.12 8.26 -5.31
N GLY A 258 -17.41 7.46 -4.26
CA GLY A 258 -17.76 6.05 -4.40
C GLY A 258 -16.59 5.15 -4.82
N LEU A 259 -15.37 5.68 -4.84
CA LEU A 259 -14.15 4.94 -5.16
C LEU A 259 -13.46 4.46 -3.87
N PRO A 260 -12.84 3.26 -3.88
CA PRO A 260 -11.91 2.84 -2.85
C PRO A 260 -10.81 3.88 -2.61
N ILE A 261 -10.40 4.01 -1.36
CA ILE A 261 -9.31 4.88 -0.92
C ILE A 261 -8.10 4.02 -0.56
N HIS A 262 -6.96 4.34 -1.16
CA HIS A 262 -5.65 3.90 -0.70
C HIS A 262 -5.00 5.10 -0.02
N PHE A 263 -4.66 4.95 1.25
CA PHE A 263 -3.86 5.93 1.96
C PHE A 263 -2.40 5.59 1.68
N THR A 264 -1.79 6.31 0.74
CA THR A 264 -0.66 5.79 -0.07
C THR A 264 0.71 6.10 0.50
N GLU A 265 0.86 7.20 1.26
CA GLU A 265 2.16 7.69 1.69
C GLU A 265 2.07 8.34 3.08
N THR A 266 2.11 7.50 4.11
CA THR A 266 2.11 7.94 5.52
C THR A 266 3.53 8.01 6.07
N THR A 267 3.91 9.16 6.63
CA THR A 267 5.06 9.29 7.53
C THR A 267 4.63 9.98 8.83
N LEU A 268 5.08 9.45 9.98
CA LEU A 268 4.90 10.06 11.30
C LEU A 268 6.28 10.26 11.94
N VAL A 269 6.70 11.51 12.15
CA VAL A 269 8.07 11.87 12.58
C VAL A 269 8.27 11.71 14.11
N SER A 270 9.22 10.85 14.51
CA SER A 270 9.61 10.65 15.91
C SER A 270 10.73 11.59 16.40
N GLY A 271 11.03 12.64 15.64
CA GLY A 271 11.94 13.72 16.03
C GLY A 271 11.20 15.06 16.20
N ASP A 272 11.93 16.15 16.03
CA ASP A 272 11.34 17.49 15.96
C ASP A 272 10.45 17.62 14.73
N LEU A 273 9.33 18.33 14.87
CA LEU A 273 8.44 18.61 13.75
C LEU A 273 9.08 19.67 12.84
N MET A 274 8.89 19.49 11.54
CA MET A 274 9.27 20.49 10.55
C MET A 274 8.50 21.80 10.81
N PRO A 275 9.16 22.98 10.75
CA PRO A 275 8.48 24.26 10.94
C PRO A 275 7.35 24.48 9.93
N ALA A 276 6.22 25.02 10.39
CA ALA A 276 5.02 25.23 9.57
C ALA A 276 5.19 26.27 8.44
N HIS A 277 6.25 27.08 8.46
CA HIS A 277 6.53 28.05 7.40
C HIS A 277 7.24 27.44 6.18
N ILE A 278 7.66 26.17 6.25
CA ILE A 278 8.18 25.44 5.11
C ILE A 278 7.00 25.04 4.22
N GLU A 279 6.95 25.58 3.00
CA GLU A 279 5.84 25.32 2.08
C GLU A 279 6.02 24.00 1.31
N ASP A 280 7.23 23.73 0.82
CA ASP A 280 7.60 22.46 0.19
C ASP A 280 8.48 21.68 1.15
N LEU A 281 8.04 20.47 1.50
CA LEU A 281 8.77 19.62 2.45
C LEU A 281 10.19 19.30 1.96
N ASN A 282 10.44 19.32 0.65
CA ASN A 282 11.77 19.13 0.08
C ASN A 282 12.73 20.29 0.39
N ASP A 283 12.23 21.48 0.71
CA ASP A 283 13.06 22.63 1.10
C ASP A 283 13.64 22.47 2.52
N TYR A 284 13.12 21.54 3.32
CA TYR A 284 13.66 21.24 4.65
C TYR A 284 14.87 20.32 4.59
N GLN A 285 16.05 20.92 4.45
CA GLN A 285 17.33 20.21 4.39
C GLN A 285 18.16 20.53 5.64
N VAL A 286 18.14 19.61 6.62
CA VAL A 286 18.95 19.72 7.84
C VAL A 286 20.07 18.67 7.84
N PRO A 287 21.26 18.98 8.40
CA PRO A 287 22.38 18.03 8.39
C PRO A 287 22.10 16.72 9.11
N ASP A 288 21.31 16.77 10.18
CA ASP A 288 20.82 15.60 10.88
C ASP A 288 19.43 15.88 11.46
N TRP A 289 18.56 14.87 11.40
CA TRP A 289 17.21 14.90 11.93
C TRP A 289 17.00 13.67 12.82
N PRO A 290 17.42 13.73 14.10
CA PRO A 290 17.41 12.57 14.96
C PRO A 290 16.02 12.27 15.51
N THR A 291 15.78 10.99 15.78
CA THR A 291 14.67 10.52 16.63
C THR A 291 14.95 10.88 18.10
N THR A 292 13.91 11.08 18.92
CA THR A 292 14.04 11.31 20.37
C THR A 292 13.16 10.33 21.16
N PRO A 293 13.51 9.98 22.42
CA PRO A 293 12.68 9.08 23.23
C PRO A 293 11.22 9.54 23.36
N GLU A 294 11.00 10.85 23.58
CA GLU A 294 9.67 11.44 23.66
C GLU A 294 8.95 11.40 22.30
N GLY A 295 9.68 11.65 21.22
CA GLY A 295 9.13 11.58 19.86
C GLY A 295 8.78 10.16 19.43
N GLU A 296 9.51 9.15 19.87
CA GLU A 296 9.19 7.73 19.63
C GLU A 296 7.96 7.28 20.40
N ALA A 297 7.83 7.70 21.67
CA ALA A 297 6.62 7.46 22.46
C ALA A 297 5.40 8.10 21.78
N ARG A 298 5.53 9.36 21.35
CA ARG A 298 4.49 10.08 20.60
C ARG A 298 4.16 9.40 19.27
N GLN A 299 5.17 8.95 18.52
CA GLN A 299 4.97 8.22 17.27
C GLN A 299 4.20 6.91 17.49
N ALA A 300 4.47 6.18 18.58
CA ALA A 300 3.76 4.94 18.91
C ALA A 300 2.28 5.18 19.21
N ASP A 301 1.95 6.18 20.03
CA ASP A 301 0.56 6.56 20.31
C ASP A 301 -0.19 6.94 19.03
N GLU A 302 0.49 7.64 18.12
CA GLU A 302 -0.10 8.14 16.88
C GLU A 302 -0.24 7.08 15.81
N ILE A 303 0.67 6.11 15.74
CA ILE A 303 0.48 4.89 14.94
C ILE A 303 -0.84 4.21 15.34
N VAL A 304 -1.08 4.08 16.65
CA VAL A 304 -2.28 3.42 17.15
C VAL A 304 -3.55 4.17 16.75
N ARG A 305 -3.59 5.49 16.96
CA ARG A 305 -4.74 6.33 16.58
C ARG A 305 -4.96 6.33 15.08
N HIS A 306 -3.89 6.51 14.31
CA HIS A 306 -3.94 6.63 12.85
C HIS A 306 -4.42 5.35 12.19
N TYR A 307 -3.85 4.18 12.54
CA TYR A 307 -4.26 2.90 11.97
C TYR A 307 -5.69 2.53 12.37
N ARG A 308 -6.11 2.77 13.63
CA ARG A 308 -7.51 2.56 14.04
C ARG A 308 -8.48 3.47 13.28
N THR A 309 -8.12 4.72 13.06
CA THR A 309 -8.93 5.68 12.30
C THR A 309 -9.15 5.18 10.87
N LEU A 310 -8.07 4.82 10.18
CA LEU A 310 -8.13 4.34 8.79
C LEU A 310 -8.85 2.99 8.67
N MET A 311 -8.60 2.05 9.59
CA MET A 311 -9.31 0.77 9.65
C MET A 311 -10.82 0.93 9.86
N SER A 312 -11.23 1.96 10.61
CA SER A 312 -12.64 2.21 10.94
C SER A 312 -13.47 2.80 9.79
N HIS A 313 -12.83 3.25 8.70
CA HIS A 313 -13.53 3.88 7.58
C HIS A 313 -13.73 2.90 6.42
N PRO A 314 -14.97 2.58 6.00
CA PRO A 314 -15.25 1.49 5.08
C PRO A 314 -14.64 1.66 3.68
N SER A 315 -14.45 2.89 3.20
CA SER A 315 -13.84 3.16 1.89
C SER A 315 -12.33 2.91 1.84
N VAL A 316 -11.64 2.84 2.97
CA VAL A 316 -10.18 2.60 2.99
C VAL A 316 -9.90 1.12 2.71
N ARG A 317 -9.06 0.82 1.73
CA ARG A 317 -8.66 -0.56 1.37
C ARG A 317 -7.19 -0.85 1.62
N ALA A 318 -6.36 0.18 1.59
CA ALA A 318 -4.93 0.09 1.84
C ALA A 318 -4.43 1.28 2.66
N LEU A 319 -3.42 1.03 3.49
CA LEU A 319 -2.62 2.03 4.18
C LEU A 319 -1.16 1.69 3.92
N THR A 320 -0.39 2.60 3.32
CA THR A 320 1.03 2.38 3.02
C THR A 320 1.90 3.34 3.81
N TYR A 321 2.77 2.78 4.66
CA TYR A 321 3.76 3.54 5.44
C TYR A 321 5.02 3.78 4.59
N TRP A 322 5.55 5.00 4.61
CA TRP A 322 6.59 5.42 3.67
C TRP A 322 8.02 5.23 4.22
N GLY A 323 8.36 3.97 4.49
CA GLY A 323 9.69 3.53 4.91
C GLY A 323 9.66 2.87 6.28
N ILE A 324 10.24 1.67 6.39
CA ILE A 324 10.29 0.94 7.66
C ILE A 324 11.39 1.46 8.58
N ALA A 325 12.49 1.98 8.02
CA ALA A 325 13.64 2.45 8.78
C ALA A 325 13.78 3.99 8.77
N ASP A 326 14.38 4.53 9.82
CA ASP A 326 14.75 5.95 9.88
C ASP A 326 15.79 6.33 8.83
N GLY A 327 15.78 7.61 8.45
CA GLY A 327 16.68 8.13 7.43
C GLY A 327 16.18 7.89 6.01
N GLY A 328 14.91 7.50 5.85
CA GLY A 328 14.22 7.41 4.56
C GLY A 328 14.00 8.78 3.91
N TRP A 329 12.82 9.01 3.33
CA TRP A 329 12.51 10.26 2.63
C TRP A 329 12.81 11.51 3.49
N LEU A 330 13.51 12.48 2.89
CA LEU A 330 14.05 13.69 3.54
C LEU A 330 15.02 13.44 4.71
N GLY A 331 15.57 12.23 4.84
CA GLY A 331 16.41 11.85 5.98
C GLY A 331 15.65 11.78 7.32
N ALA A 332 14.31 11.82 7.28
CA ALA A 332 13.48 11.99 8.45
C ALA A 332 13.51 10.78 9.39
N PRO A 333 13.37 10.99 10.72
CA PRO A 333 13.21 9.92 11.69
C PRO A 333 11.74 9.47 11.71
N SER A 334 11.23 9.00 10.57
CA SER A 334 9.82 8.59 10.42
C SER A 334 9.64 7.08 10.38
N GLY A 335 10.72 6.30 10.35
CA GLY A 335 10.64 4.84 10.33
C GLY A 335 10.10 4.26 11.63
N LEU A 336 9.70 3.00 11.57
CA LEU A 336 9.30 2.17 12.73
C LEU A 336 10.51 1.48 13.37
N VAL A 337 11.63 1.42 12.64
CA VAL A 337 12.92 0.86 13.07
C VAL A 337 13.96 1.98 13.02
N ARG A 338 14.84 2.05 14.02
CA ARG A 338 15.93 3.04 14.07
C ARG A 338 16.99 2.71 13.01
N ARG A 339 17.88 3.67 12.73
CA ARG A 339 19.00 3.49 11.77
C ARG A 339 19.92 2.30 12.12
N ASP A 340 20.01 1.92 13.39
CA ASP A 340 20.80 0.77 13.86
C ASP A 340 20.08 -0.59 13.74
N GLY A 341 18.84 -0.61 13.22
CA GLY A 341 18.03 -1.82 13.07
C GLY A 341 17.22 -2.23 14.32
N SER A 342 17.32 -1.49 15.42
CA SER A 342 16.51 -1.72 16.62
C SER A 342 15.06 -1.24 16.43
N PRO A 343 14.04 -2.01 16.87
CA PRO A 343 12.65 -1.58 16.74
C PRO A 343 12.37 -0.40 17.67
N LYS A 344 11.55 0.54 17.20
CA LYS A 344 10.96 1.58 18.05
C LYS A 344 9.66 1.06 18.70
N PRO A 345 9.18 1.72 19.77
CA PRO A 345 7.85 1.43 20.33
C PRO A 345 6.71 1.47 19.29
N SER A 346 6.85 2.27 18.23
CA SER A 346 5.91 2.36 17.11
C SER A 346 5.83 1.08 16.27
N TYR A 347 6.93 0.33 16.10
CA TYR A 347 6.92 -0.98 15.46
C TYR A 347 6.10 -1.97 16.28
N ASP A 348 6.38 -2.07 17.58
CA ASP A 348 5.68 -3.00 18.47
C ASP A 348 4.19 -2.65 18.58
N ALA A 349 3.86 -1.36 18.63
CA ALA A 349 2.49 -0.87 18.64
C ALA A 349 1.72 -1.28 17.36
N LEU A 350 2.32 -1.08 16.17
CA LEU A 350 1.69 -1.49 14.92
C LEU A 350 1.56 -3.01 14.83
N ARG A 351 2.62 -3.73 15.20
CA ARG A 351 2.62 -5.20 15.20
C ARG A 351 1.53 -5.77 16.09
N SER A 352 1.36 -5.25 17.31
CA SER A 352 0.30 -5.68 18.22
C SER A 352 -1.08 -5.46 17.63
N LEU A 353 -1.32 -4.34 16.94
CA LEU A 353 -2.58 -4.15 16.22
C LEU A 353 -2.80 -5.22 15.12
N VAL A 354 -1.80 -5.42 14.25
CA VAL A 354 -1.97 -6.24 13.03
C VAL A 354 -1.95 -7.74 13.32
N LYS A 355 -1.11 -8.19 14.27
CA LYS A 355 -0.83 -9.61 14.54
C LYS A 355 -1.44 -10.12 15.85
N GLU A 356 -2.02 -9.25 16.67
CA GLU A 356 -2.67 -9.63 17.91
C GLU A 356 -4.13 -9.14 17.93
N GLU A 357 -4.36 -7.83 18.00
CA GLU A 357 -5.72 -7.28 18.14
C GLU A 357 -6.62 -7.58 16.93
N TRP A 358 -6.07 -7.47 15.72
CA TRP A 358 -6.81 -7.68 14.48
C TRP A 358 -6.56 -9.05 13.87
N TRP A 359 -6.12 -10.03 14.66
CA TRP A 359 -5.73 -11.33 14.14
C TRP A 359 -6.41 -12.48 14.87
N VAL A 360 -6.90 -13.47 14.12
CA VAL A 360 -7.36 -14.73 14.71
C VAL A 360 -6.18 -15.69 14.82
N ALA A 361 -5.56 -15.72 16.00
CA ALA A 361 -4.52 -16.70 16.35
C ALA A 361 -5.05 -18.14 16.24
N PRO A 362 -4.15 -19.14 16.07
CA PRO A 362 -4.55 -20.55 16.07
C PRO A 362 -5.44 -20.90 17.27
N THR A 363 -6.69 -21.22 16.99
CA THR A 363 -7.74 -21.43 17.99
C THR A 363 -8.32 -22.83 17.82
N THR A 364 -8.27 -23.61 18.89
CA THR A 364 -8.89 -24.93 18.95
C THR A 364 -10.39 -24.80 19.21
N LEU A 365 -11.19 -25.31 18.28
CA LEU A 365 -12.65 -25.32 18.35
C LEU A 365 -13.15 -26.76 18.28
N ARG A 366 -14.41 -26.97 18.68
CA ARG A 366 -15.09 -28.26 18.57
C ARG A 366 -16.33 -28.10 17.72
N THR A 367 -16.46 -28.93 16.70
CA THR A 367 -17.65 -28.96 15.82
C THR A 367 -18.86 -29.50 16.57
N ASP A 368 -20.05 -28.94 16.34
CA ASP A 368 -21.31 -29.40 16.94
C ASP A 368 -21.88 -30.68 16.26
N ALA A 369 -23.12 -31.04 16.64
CA ALA A 369 -23.85 -32.20 16.13
C ALA A 369 -24.08 -32.16 14.61
N GLU A 370 -24.05 -30.97 14.00
CA GLU A 370 -24.17 -30.75 12.56
C GLU A 370 -22.80 -30.58 11.88
N GLY A 371 -21.70 -30.73 12.63
CA GLY A 371 -20.33 -30.56 12.15
C GLY A 371 -19.93 -29.10 11.97
N ARG A 372 -20.56 -28.17 12.69
CA ARG A 372 -20.34 -26.73 12.53
C ARG A 372 -19.48 -26.14 13.63
N VAL A 373 -18.67 -25.15 13.27
CA VAL A 373 -18.03 -24.22 14.21
C VAL A 373 -18.52 -22.81 13.95
N ARG A 374 -18.56 -21.99 15.00
CA ARG A 374 -18.93 -20.58 14.94
C ARG A 374 -17.79 -19.73 15.48
N PHE A 375 -17.43 -18.66 14.77
CA PHE A 375 -16.41 -17.72 15.19
C PHE A 375 -16.63 -16.36 14.52
N SER A 376 -16.03 -15.32 15.08
CA SER A 376 -15.91 -14.01 14.42
C SER A 376 -14.46 -13.77 14.06
N GLY A 377 -14.21 -13.23 12.86
CA GLY A 377 -12.84 -13.04 12.38
C GLY A 377 -12.72 -11.93 11.34
N PHE A 378 -11.51 -11.37 11.23
CA PHE A 378 -11.18 -10.35 10.24
C PHE A 378 -11.27 -10.90 8.81
N LEU A 379 -11.68 -10.07 7.87
CA LEU A 379 -11.72 -10.41 6.45
C LEU A 379 -10.32 -10.77 5.97
N GLY A 380 -10.20 -11.85 5.21
CA GLY A 380 -8.91 -12.40 4.82
C GLY A 380 -8.92 -13.92 4.61
N GLU A 381 -7.73 -14.50 4.55
CA GLU A 381 -7.54 -15.93 4.32
C GLU A 381 -7.41 -16.69 5.64
N TYR A 382 -8.03 -17.87 5.70
CA TYR A 382 -8.02 -18.76 6.85
C TYR A 382 -7.59 -20.16 6.46
N GLY A 383 -6.95 -20.84 7.40
CA GLY A 383 -6.74 -22.28 7.38
C GLY A 383 -7.52 -22.97 8.48
N ILE A 384 -8.04 -24.14 8.18
CA ILE A 384 -8.64 -25.04 9.18
C ILE A 384 -8.03 -26.42 9.07
N THR A 385 -7.69 -27.03 10.20
CA THR A 385 -7.18 -28.40 10.26
C THR A 385 -8.03 -29.27 11.17
N ALA A 386 -8.17 -30.55 10.82
CA ALA A 386 -8.94 -31.53 11.59
C ALA A 386 -8.35 -32.93 11.38
N GLY A 387 -7.84 -33.57 12.44
CA GLY A 387 -7.31 -34.94 12.35
C GLY A 387 -6.23 -35.14 11.27
N GLY A 388 -5.30 -34.20 11.12
CA GLY A 388 -4.23 -34.25 10.10
C GLY A 388 -4.64 -33.78 8.69
N ARG A 389 -5.93 -33.50 8.47
CA ARG A 389 -6.46 -32.93 7.22
C ARG A 389 -6.49 -31.41 7.29
N ALA A 390 -6.47 -30.74 6.15
CA ALA A 390 -6.47 -29.28 6.08
C ALA A 390 -7.31 -28.74 4.92
N ALA A 391 -7.80 -27.51 5.06
CA ALA A 391 -8.37 -26.70 3.99
C ALA A 391 -8.10 -25.22 4.22
N THR A 392 -8.26 -24.43 3.16
CA THR A 392 -8.26 -22.97 3.19
C THR A 392 -9.58 -22.41 2.70
N PHE A 393 -9.94 -21.23 3.20
CA PHE A 393 -11.09 -20.46 2.74
C PHE A 393 -10.84 -18.97 2.96
N ARG A 394 -11.69 -18.12 2.37
CA ARG A 394 -11.61 -16.66 2.50
C ARG A 394 -12.90 -16.06 3.03
N LEU A 395 -12.74 -15.03 3.85
CA LEU A 395 -13.81 -14.15 4.29
C LEU A 395 -13.70 -12.85 3.50
N GLU A 396 -14.65 -12.61 2.59
CA GLU A 396 -14.59 -11.51 1.62
C GLU A 396 -15.43 -10.30 2.02
N GLU A 397 -16.59 -10.51 2.65
CA GLU A 397 -17.54 -9.45 2.97
C GLU A 397 -17.87 -9.46 4.47
N PRO A 398 -18.12 -8.29 5.08
CA PRO A 398 -18.46 -8.21 6.49
C PRO A 398 -19.88 -8.75 6.79
N GLY A 399 -20.12 -9.05 8.06
CA GLY A 399 -21.42 -9.53 8.54
C GLY A 399 -21.57 -11.05 8.58
N PRO A 400 -22.81 -11.58 8.70
CA PRO A 400 -23.04 -13.00 8.91
C PRO A 400 -22.77 -13.81 7.64
N MET A 401 -22.00 -14.89 7.78
CA MET A 401 -21.63 -15.80 6.72
C MET A 401 -21.92 -17.25 7.14
N SER A 402 -22.43 -18.05 6.21
CA SER A 402 -22.53 -19.50 6.35
C SER A 402 -21.85 -20.19 5.17
N ALA A 403 -20.96 -21.13 5.46
CA ALA A 403 -20.21 -21.86 4.43
C ALA A 403 -19.99 -23.32 4.83
N SER A 404 -19.64 -24.14 3.84
CA SER A 404 -19.17 -25.51 4.06
C SER A 404 -17.80 -25.66 3.42
N ILE A 405 -16.87 -26.28 4.16
CA ILE A 405 -15.50 -26.53 3.69
C ILE A 405 -15.16 -28.01 3.84
N SER A 406 -14.60 -28.59 2.79
CA SER A 406 -14.11 -29.97 2.82
C SER A 406 -12.62 -29.97 3.16
N VAL A 407 -12.24 -30.57 4.29
CA VAL A 407 -10.84 -30.81 4.62
C VAL A 407 -10.32 -32.00 3.81
N GLY A 408 -9.23 -31.79 3.08
CA GLY A 408 -8.56 -32.82 2.30
C GLY A 408 -7.39 -33.44 3.05
N GLU A 409 -6.92 -34.61 2.61
CA GLU A 409 -5.65 -35.15 3.08
C GLU A 409 -4.51 -34.15 2.85
N ARG A 410 -3.60 -34.06 3.82
CA ARG A 410 -2.44 -33.18 3.73
C ARG A 410 -1.63 -33.56 2.49
N ARG A 411 -1.50 -32.65 1.52
CA ARG A 411 -0.39 -32.71 0.56
C ARG A 411 0.81 -32.17 1.29
N ASP A 412 1.62 -33.06 1.86
CA ASP A 412 2.96 -32.69 2.32
C ASP A 412 3.71 -32.07 1.12
N ARG A 413 4.09 -30.80 1.24
CA ARG A 413 5.06 -30.13 0.38
C ARG A 413 6.01 -29.36 1.26
#